data_AF-A0A7V9MJJ0-F1
#
_entry.id   AF-A0A7V9MJJ0-F1
#
_cell.length_a   1.000
_cell.length_b   1.000
_cell.length_c   1.000
_cell.angle_alpha   90.00
_cell.angle_beta   90.00
_cell.angle_gamma   90.00
#
_symmetry.space_group_name_H-M   'P 1'
#
loop_
_entity.id
_entity.type
_entity.pdbx_description
1 polymer ?
#
loop_
_entity_poly.entity_id
_entity_poly.type
_entity_poly.pdbx_seq_one_letter_code
_entity_poly.pdbx_strand_id
1 'polypeptide(L)'
;MLQKTPFSIALLTIIVGVFIAILFGANEEYFKNKIEKGLERNTVISQMSNDIEKSNYIKSEKEKNWRYYQRFHFHATGIGSISLAVLLFLSILSAPKNIKNVSAFFIAIGGFLYPFLWLFAGIFGPEMGRNEAKEAFAVFGYMGGVFMIGLLITLVLSLKYPLRQSNRYKVKLRKNGEVVDLSEGGIQTENI
;
A
#
# COMPACT_ATOMS: atom_id res chain seq x y z
N MET A 1 -1.30 20.31 9.03
CA MET A 1 -2.03 19.27 8.28
C MET A 1 -1.07 18.56 7.34
N LEU A 2 -1.29 17.27 7.08
CA LEU A 2 -0.56 16.49 6.08
C LEU A 2 -0.86 17.04 4.68
N GLN A 3 0.07 16.83 3.75
CA GLN A 3 -0.18 17.12 2.33
C GLN A 3 -1.23 16.17 1.76
N LYS A 4 -1.97 16.61 0.73
CA LYS A 4 -2.99 15.78 0.08
C LYS A 4 -2.36 14.70 -0.82
N THR A 5 -1.18 14.94 -1.35
CA THR A 5 -0.50 14.07 -2.33
C THR A 5 -0.36 12.61 -1.88
N PRO A 6 0.10 12.29 -0.65
CA PRO A 6 0.16 10.91 -0.18
C PRO A 6 -1.21 10.19 -0.17
N PHE A 7 -2.29 10.91 0.15
CA PHE A 7 -3.65 10.34 0.13
C PHE A 7 -4.09 10.03 -1.31
N SER A 8 -3.83 10.94 -2.25
CA SER A 8 -4.12 10.73 -3.67
C SER A 8 -3.38 9.52 -4.22
N ILE A 9 -2.11 9.33 -3.85
CA ILE A 9 -1.31 8.16 -4.24
C ILE A 9 -1.91 6.88 -3.65
N ALA A 10 -2.26 6.86 -2.35
CA ALA A 10 -2.88 5.69 -1.71
C ALA A 10 -4.21 5.31 -2.37
N LEU A 11 -5.05 6.31 -2.70
CA LEU A 11 -6.30 6.10 -3.43
C LEU A 11 -6.05 5.55 -4.84
N LEU A 12 -5.04 6.09 -5.54
CA LEU A 12 -4.62 5.58 -6.84
C LEU A 12 -4.18 4.11 -6.76
N THR A 13 -3.45 3.70 -5.71
CA THR A 13 -3.08 2.29 -5.50
C THR A 13 -4.32 1.38 -5.47
N ILE A 14 -5.36 1.79 -4.73
CA ILE A 14 -6.62 1.03 -4.64
C ILE A 14 -7.30 0.97 -6.02
N ILE A 15 -7.44 2.11 -6.69
CA ILE A 15 -8.09 2.21 -8.00
C ILE A 15 -7.38 1.32 -9.03
N VAL A 16 -6.05 1.39 -9.11
CA VAL A 16 -5.26 0.55 -10.02
C VAL A 16 -5.42 -0.92 -9.67
N GLY A 17 -5.42 -1.28 -8.39
CA GLY A 17 -5.65 -2.65 -7.93
C GLY A 17 -7.01 -3.19 -8.37
N VAL A 18 -8.09 -2.41 -8.17
CA VAL A 18 -9.45 -2.79 -8.59
C VAL A 18 -9.58 -2.84 -10.11
N PHE A 19 -9.05 -1.84 -10.82
CA PHE A 19 -9.06 -1.78 -12.29
C PHE A 19 -8.44 -3.03 -12.90
N ILE A 20 -7.28 -3.45 -12.39
CA ILE A 20 -6.59 -4.65 -12.87
C ILE A 20 -7.38 -5.94 -12.53
N ALA A 21 -8.03 -6.03 -11.37
CA ALA A 21 -8.92 -7.16 -11.07
C ALA A 21 -10.08 -7.27 -12.07
N ILE A 22 -10.69 -6.14 -12.44
CA ILE A 22 -11.74 -6.12 -13.46
C ILE A 22 -11.19 -6.63 -14.80
N LEU A 23 -10.01 -6.15 -15.22
CA LEU A 23 -9.39 -6.60 -16.46
C LEU A 23 -9.14 -8.10 -16.49
N PHE A 24 -8.59 -8.67 -15.42
CA PHE A 24 -8.23 -10.09 -15.38
C PHE A 24 -9.45 -10.98 -15.15
N GLY A 25 -10.45 -10.52 -14.39
CA GLY A 25 -11.71 -11.24 -14.18
C GLY A 25 -12.59 -11.27 -15.43
N ALA A 26 -12.63 -10.18 -16.20
CA ALA A 26 -13.40 -10.11 -17.44
C ALA A 26 -12.72 -10.79 -18.63
N ASN A 27 -11.39 -10.98 -18.60
CA ASN A 27 -10.60 -11.49 -19.72
C ASN A 27 -9.64 -12.62 -19.30
N GLU A 28 -10.04 -13.50 -18.39
CA GLU A 28 -9.15 -14.52 -17.80
C GLU A 28 -8.43 -15.37 -18.87
N GLU A 29 -9.14 -15.77 -19.92
CA GLU A 29 -8.57 -16.53 -21.04
C GLU A 29 -7.45 -15.79 -21.74
N TYR A 30 -7.58 -14.47 -21.95
CA TYR A 30 -6.54 -13.66 -22.57
C TYR A 30 -5.23 -13.71 -21.76
N PHE A 31 -5.31 -13.60 -20.44
CA PHE A 31 -4.14 -13.65 -19.57
C PHE A 31 -3.52 -15.04 -19.52
N LYS A 32 -4.35 -16.08 -19.42
CA LYS A 32 -3.87 -17.47 -19.48
C LYS A 32 -3.17 -17.74 -20.80
N ASN A 33 -3.79 -17.43 -21.94
CA ASN A 33 -3.19 -17.60 -23.27
C ASN A 33 -1.87 -16.83 -23.41
N LYS A 34 -1.77 -15.64 -22.82
CA LYS A 34 -0.50 -14.87 -22.80
C LYS A 34 0.58 -15.59 -21.99
N ILE A 35 0.24 -16.19 -20.85
CA ILE A 35 1.16 -17.02 -20.07
C ILE A 35 1.61 -18.24 -20.88
N GLU A 36 0.69 -18.93 -21.57
CA GLU A 36 1.02 -20.11 -22.39
C GLU A 36 2.03 -19.75 -23.48
N LYS A 37 1.73 -18.71 -24.27
CA LYS A 37 2.64 -18.21 -25.30
C LYS A 37 4.00 -17.79 -24.74
N GLY A 38 4.04 -17.25 -23.52
CA GLY A 38 5.30 -16.91 -22.85
C GLY A 38 6.13 -18.15 -22.50
N LEU A 39 5.47 -19.19 -21.97
CA LEU A 39 6.14 -20.45 -21.61
C LEU A 39 6.67 -21.21 -22.82
N GLU A 40 6.01 -21.11 -23.97
CA GLU A 40 6.52 -21.66 -25.24
C GLU A 40 7.86 -21.04 -25.67
N ARG A 41 8.10 -19.78 -25.29
CA ARG A 41 9.36 -19.06 -25.57
C ARG A 41 10.40 -19.22 -24.45
N ASN A 42 10.09 -19.98 -23.40
CA ASN A 42 10.97 -20.13 -22.26
C ASN A 42 12.13 -21.09 -22.58
N THR A 43 13.36 -20.60 -22.42
CA THR A 43 14.58 -21.35 -22.77
C THR A 43 14.81 -22.56 -21.87
N VAL A 44 14.45 -22.50 -20.59
CA VAL A 44 14.56 -23.63 -19.66
C VAL A 44 13.65 -24.78 -20.10
N ILE A 45 12.41 -24.46 -20.47
CA ILE A 45 11.45 -25.45 -20.99
C ILE A 45 11.94 -26.08 -22.30
N SER A 46 12.61 -25.30 -23.16
CA SER A 46 13.15 -25.80 -24.43
C SER A 46 14.29 -26.80 -24.26
N GLN A 47 15.01 -26.74 -23.14
CA GLN A 47 16.18 -27.59 -22.84
C GLN A 47 15.81 -28.86 -22.06
N MET A 48 14.56 -29.00 -21.59
CA MET A 48 14.10 -30.20 -20.89
C MET A 48 13.95 -31.37 -21.86
N SER A 49 14.61 -32.49 -21.56
CA SER A 49 14.60 -33.71 -22.37
C SER A 49 13.49 -34.71 -21.99
N ASN A 50 12.95 -34.62 -20.76
CA ASN A 50 11.90 -35.51 -20.28
C ASN A 50 10.51 -34.87 -20.45
N ASP A 51 9.65 -35.50 -21.25
CA ASP A 51 8.31 -34.97 -21.56
C ASP A 51 7.37 -34.90 -20.35
N ILE A 52 7.48 -35.84 -19.41
CA ILE A 52 6.67 -35.87 -18.18
C ILE A 52 7.09 -34.71 -17.27
N GLU A 53 8.39 -34.52 -17.06
CA GLU A 53 8.94 -33.42 -16.28
C GLU A 53 8.56 -32.08 -16.89
N LYS A 54 8.72 -31.94 -18.21
CA LYS A 54 8.35 -30.73 -18.97
C LYS A 54 6.88 -30.38 -18.83
N SER A 55 5.99 -31.35 -19.00
CA SER A 55 4.54 -31.15 -18.86
C SER A 55 4.16 -30.72 -17.44
N ASN A 56 4.72 -31.38 -16.43
CA ASN A 56 4.50 -31.03 -15.02
C ASN A 56 5.02 -29.63 -14.70
N TYR A 57 6.20 -29.28 -15.20
CA TYR A 57 6.79 -27.95 -15.03
C TYR A 57 5.90 -26.88 -15.64
N ILE A 58 5.51 -27.03 -16.93
CA ILE A 58 4.61 -26.10 -17.63
C ILE A 58 3.32 -25.89 -16.86
N LYS A 59 2.66 -26.96 -16.40
CA LYS A 59 1.42 -26.86 -15.60
C LYS A 59 1.65 -26.03 -14.34
N SER A 60 2.72 -26.33 -13.58
CA SER A 60 3.05 -25.59 -12.36
C SER A 60 3.34 -24.11 -12.64
N GLU A 61 4.05 -23.82 -13.73
CA GLU A 61 4.42 -22.46 -14.12
C GLU A 61 3.19 -21.65 -14.55
N LYS A 62 2.25 -22.26 -15.29
CA LYS A 62 0.98 -21.61 -15.66
C LYS A 62 0.22 -21.13 -14.41
N GLU A 63 0.00 -22.04 -13.45
CA GLU A 63 -0.74 -21.74 -12.23
C GLU A 63 -0.06 -20.67 -11.37
N LYS A 64 1.26 -20.77 -11.19
CA LYS A 64 2.03 -19.82 -10.37
C LYS A 64 2.11 -18.43 -11.01
N ASN A 65 2.29 -18.33 -12.33
CA ASN A 65 2.30 -17.04 -13.02
C ASN A 65 0.91 -16.39 -13.02
N TRP A 66 -0.17 -17.18 -13.16
CA TRP A 66 -1.53 -16.68 -12.98
C TRP A 66 -1.75 -16.10 -11.58
N ARG A 67 -1.26 -16.78 -10.54
CA ARG A 67 -1.31 -16.27 -9.17
C ARG A 67 -0.56 -14.96 -8.97
N TYR A 68 0.45 -14.62 -9.77
CA TYR A 68 1.16 -13.35 -9.67
C TYR A 68 0.32 -12.15 -10.14
N TYR A 69 -0.47 -12.33 -11.19
CA TYR A 69 -1.48 -11.35 -11.58
C TYR A 69 -2.51 -11.11 -10.47
N GLN A 70 -2.99 -12.17 -9.83
CA GLN A 70 -3.90 -12.07 -8.69
C GLN A 70 -3.24 -11.39 -7.48
N ARG A 71 -1.97 -11.72 -7.19
CA ARG A 71 -1.21 -11.10 -6.10
C ARG A 71 -1.04 -9.61 -6.28
N PHE A 72 -0.87 -9.12 -7.51
CA PHE A 72 -0.86 -7.68 -7.76
C PHE A 72 -2.15 -7.03 -7.25
N HIS A 73 -3.31 -7.55 -7.65
CA HIS A 73 -4.61 -7.03 -7.20
C HIS A 73 -4.74 -7.04 -5.67
N PHE A 74 -4.46 -8.18 -5.03
CA PHE A 74 -4.58 -8.31 -3.57
C PHE A 74 -3.62 -7.37 -2.84
N HIS A 75 -2.37 -7.26 -3.26
CA HIS A 75 -1.41 -6.37 -2.61
C HIS A 75 -1.75 -4.91 -2.86
N ALA A 76 -2.14 -4.52 -4.08
CA ALA A 76 -2.48 -3.14 -4.38
C ALA A 76 -3.69 -2.66 -3.57
N THR A 77 -4.77 -3.44 -3.53
CA THR A 77 -5.97 -3.08 -2.76
C THR A 77 -5.74 -3.13 -1.26
N GLY A 78 -5.07 -4.17 -0.76
CA GLY A 78 -4.74 -4.32 0.66
C GLY A 78 -3.80 -3.22 1.17
N ILE A 79 -2.66 -3.01 0.50
CA ILE A 79 -1.68 -1.99 0.90
C ILE A 79 -2.20 -0.59 0.67
N GLY A 80 -2.96 -0.34 -0.40
CA GLY A 80 -3.62 0.95 -0.62
C GLY A 80 -4.58 1.30 0.53
N SER A 81 -5.38 0.32 0.99
CA SER A 81 -6.30 0.49 2.12
C SER A 81 -5.57 0.74 3.44
N ILE A 82 -4.53 -0.05 3.72
CA ILE A 82 -3.67 0.16 4.90
C ILE A 82 -3.01 1.54 4.84
N SER A 83 -2.47 1.93 3.68
CA SER A 83 -1.85 3.24 3.48
C SER A 83 -2.82 4.36 3.81
N LEU A 84 -4.06 4.28 3.30
CA LEU A 84 -5.08 5.29 3.57
C LEU A 84 -5.42 5.38 5.06
N ALA A 85 -5.62 4.24 5.73
CA ALA A 85 -5.90 4.18 7.16
C ALA A 85 -4.76 4.79 7.99
N VAL A 86 -3.51 4.42 7.70
CA VAL A 86 -2.34 4.92 8.42
C VAL A 86 -2.12 6.41 8.15
N LEU A 87 -2.36 6.89 6.93
CA LEU A 87 -2.28 8.32 6.62
C LEU A 87 -3.34 9.14 7.38
N LEU A 88 -4.57 8.62 7.50
CA LEU A 88 -5.61 9.23 8.34
C LEU A 88 -5.20 9.26 9.81
N PHE A 89 -4.68 8.15 10.33
CA PHE A 89 -4.16 8.07 11.70
C PHE A 89 -3.01 9.05 11.95
N LEU A 90 -2.06 9.13 11.03
CA LEU A 90 -0.95 10.08 11.09
C LEU A 90 -1.44 11.54 11.04
N SER A 91 -2.56 11.81 10.36
CA SER A 91 -3.13 13.16 10.27
C SER A 91 -3.57 13.70 11.64
N ILE A 92 -4.05 12.83 12.53
CA ILE A 92 -4.55 13.17 13.85
C ILE A 92 -3.48 13.15 14.94
N LEU A 93 -2.25 12.68 14.67
CA LEU A 93 -1.16 12.79 15.64
C LEU A 93 -0.68 14.24 15.80
N SER A 94 -0.36 14.63 17.04
CA SER A 94 0.21 15.95 17.39
C SER A 94 1.71 16.10 17.01
N ALA A 95 2.31 15.09 16.38
CA ALA A 95 3.71 15.07 15.99
C ALA A 95 4.11 16.16 14.96
N PRO A 96 5.41 16.53 14.89
CA PRO A 96 5.91 17.57 13.98
C PRO A 96 5.59 17.29 12.51
N LYS A 97 5.17 18.34 11.78
CA LYS A 97 4.68 18.21 10.38
C LYS A 97 5.70 17.54 9.44
N ASN A 98 6.99 17.84 9.58
CA ASN A 98 8.02 17.36 8.67
C ASN A 98 8.18 15.83 8.74
N ILE A 99 8.30 15.26 9.95
CA ILE A 99 8.47 13.81 10.11
C ILE A 99 7.19 13.04 9.73
N LYS A 100 6.02 13.63 9.98
CA LYS A 100 4.75 13.07 9.48
C LYS A 100 4.71 13.05 7.95
N ASN A 101 5.16 14.10 7.28
CA ASN A 101 5.21 14.13 5.82
C ASN A 101 6.19 13.09 5.26
N VAL A 102 7.39 12.95 5.85
CA VAL A 102 8.36 11.93 5.43
C VAL A 102 7.74 10.54 5.53
N SER A 103 7.16 10.20 6.69
CA SER A 103 6.46 8.94 6.89
C SER A 103 5.32 8.74 5.87
N ALA A 104 4.50 9.76 5.65
CA ALA A 104 3.40 9.72 4.71
C ALA A 104 3.84 9.41 3.27
N PHE A 105 4.93 10.01 2.80
CA PHE A 105 5.47 9.73 1.46
C PHE A 105 6.06 8.33 1.36
N PHE A 106 6.73 7.83 2.40
CA PHE A 106 7.29 6.48 2.42
C PHE A 106 6.17 5.43 2.34
N ILE A 107 5.10 5.63 3.10
CA ILE A 107 3.89 4.81 3.05
C ILE A 107 3.27 4.87 1.64
N ALA A 108 3.03 6.07 1.13
CA ALA A 108 2.31 6.24 -0.14
C ALA A 108 3.11 5.71 -1.35
N ILE A 109 4.37 6.11 -1.50
CA ILE A 109 5.21 5.73 -2.64
C ILE A 109 5.59 4.25 -2.54
N GLY A 110 6.06 3.82 -1.36
CA GLY A 110 6.43 2.42 -1.14
C GLY A 110 5.24 1.48 -1.36
N GLY A 111 4.08 1.85 -0.80
CA GLY A 111 2.86 1.06 -0.92
C GLY A 111 2.27 1.03 -2.33
N PHE A 112 2.42 2.11 -3.10
CA PHE A 112 2.00 2.16 -4.50
C PHE A 112 2.88 1.32 -5.42
N LEU A 113 4.21 1.42 -5.26
CA LEU A 113 5.16 0.77 -6.16
C LEU A 113 5.38 -0.71 -5.84
N TYR A 114 5.31 -1.12 -4.57
CA TYR A 114 5.58 -2.51 -4.19
C TYR A 114 4.75 -3.57 -4.94
N PRO A 115 3.42 -3.42 -5.10
CA PRO A 115 2.60 -4.39 -5.82
C PRO A 115 3.12 -4.70 -7.23
N PHE A 116 3.74 -3.73 -7.93
CA PHE A 116 4.21 -3.88 -9.30
C PHE A 116 5.24 -5.00 -9.49
N LEU A 117 5.97 -5.39 -8.43
CA LEU A 117 6.81 -6.60 -8.48
C LEU A 117 6.00 -7.82 -8.92
N TRP A 118 4.80 -8.00 -8.36
CA TRP A 118 3.94 -9.13 -8.70
C TRP A 118 3.39 -9.03 -10.12
N LEU A 119 3.04 -7.81 -10.56
CA LEU A 119 2.55 -7.59 -11.92
C LEU A 119 3.64 -7.93 -12.95
N PHE A 120 4.85 -7.41 -12.77
CA PHE A 120 5.94 -7.67 -13.70
C PHE A 120 6.42 -9.11 -13.64
N ALA A 121 6.43 -9.74 -12.46
CA ALA A 121 6.68 -11.17 -12.35
C ALA A 121 5.62 -12.00 -13.10
N GLY A 122 4.35 -11.58 -13.11
CA GLY A 122 3.29 -12.25 -13.89
C GLY A 122 3.37 -12.00 -15.40
N ILE A 123 3.84 -10.80 -15.81
CA ILE A 123 3.99 -10.43 -17.23
C ILE A 123 5.20 -11.11 -17.86
N PHE A 124 6.35 -11.03 -17.21
CA PHE A 124 7.63 -11.46 -17.78
C PHE A 124 8.03 -12.86 -17.32
N GLY A 125 7.61 -13.28 -16.13
CA GLY A 125 7.94 -14.59 -15.56
C GLY A 125 7.66 -15.81 -16.44
N PRO A 126 6.60 -15.84 -17.27
CA PRO A 126 6.39 -16.95 -18.21
C PRO A 126 7.56 -17.16 -19.17
N GLU A 127 8.15 -16.08 -19.70
CA GLU A 127 9.18 -16.15 -20.74
C GLU A 127 10.59 -16.28 -20.16
N MET A 128 10.94 -15.44 -19.18
CA MET A 128 12.30 -15.42 -18.61
C MET A 128 12.48 -16.32 -17.38
N GLY A 129 11.40 -16.85 -16.81
CA GLY A 129 11.39 -17.50 -15.51
C GLY A 129 11.00 -16.52 -14.39
N ARG A 130 10.27 -17.03 -13.39
CA ARG A 130 9.70 -16.18 -12.32
C ARG A 130 10.75 -15.57 -11.41
N ASN A 131 11.86 -16.26 -11.17
CA ASN A 131 12.89 -15.75 -10.26
C ASN A 131 13.66 -14.62 -10.93
N GLU A 132 14.04 -14.86 -12.17
CA GLU A 132 14.71 -13.96 -13.08
C GLU A 132 13.89 -12.67 -13.27
N ALA A 133 12.56 -12.80 -13.45
CA ALA A 133 11.67 -11.65 -13.49
C ALA A 133 11.64 -10.87 -12.18
N LYS A 134 11.57 -11.53 -11.02
CA LYS A 134 11.59 -10.82 -9.72
C LYS A 134 12.91 -10.10 -9.48
N GLU A 135 14.04 -10.67 -9.91
CA GLU A 135 15.35 -10.04 -9.81
C GLU A 135 15.46 -8.85 -10.78
N ALA A 136 15.02 -8.99 -12.04
CA ALA A 136 15.01 -7.91 -13.01
C ALA A 136 14.18 -6.69 -12.55
N PHE A 137 13.12 -6.95 -11.78
CA PHE A 137 12.22 -5.92 -11.24
C PHE A 137 12.36 -5.75 -9.71
N ALA A 138 13.50 -6.14 -9.13
CA ALA A 138 13.71 -6.14 -7.68
C ALA A 138 13.53 -4.77 -7.02
N VAL A 139 13.73 -3.68 -7.77
CA VAL A 139 13.48 -2.31 -7.32
C VAL A 139 12.07 -2.13 -6.75
N PHE A 140 11.07 -2.77 -7.37
CA PHE A 140 9.69 -2.73 -6.85
C PHE A 140 9.55 -3.56 -5.58
N GLY A 141 10.29 -4.66 -5.44
CA GLY A 141 10.38 -5.40 -4.18
C GLY A 141 10.91 -4.55 -3.03
N TYR A 142 11.97 -3.78 -3.26
CA TYR A 142 12.55 -2.88 -2.24
C TYR A 142 11.59 -1.77 -1.79
N MET A 143 10.61 -1.39 -2.62
CA MET A 143 9.57 -0.44 -2.23
C MET A 143 8.68 -0.96 -1.09
N GLY A 144 8.60 -2.29 -0.91
CA GLY A 144 7.97 -2.88 0.28
C GLY A 144 8.74 -2.55 1.57
N GLY A 145 10.09 -2.45 1.47
CA GLY A 145 10.94 -1.96 2.56
C GLY A 145 10.72 -0.47 2.84
N VAL A 146 10.59 0.36 1.80
CA VAL A 146 10.26 1.79 1.95
C VAL A 146 8.91 1.98 2.66
N PHE A 147 7.90 1.21 2.25
CA PHE A 147 6.59 1.17 2.91
C PHE A 147 6.73 0.80 4.40
N MET A 148 7.47 -0.27 4.70
CA MET A 148 7.72 -0.71 6.08
C MET A 148 8.40 0.38 6.92
N ILE A 149 9.40 1.08 6.40
CA ILE A 149 10.06 2.18 7.12
C ILE A 149 9.05 3.28 7.47
N GLY A 150 8.15 3.64 6.54
CA GLY A 150 7.07 4.59 6.82
C GLY A 150 6.12 4.11 7.93
N LEU A 151 5.78 2.82 7.96
CA LEU A 151 5.01 2.23 9.05
C LEU A 151 5.75 2.32 10.39
N LEU A 152 7.05 1.98 10.42
CA LEU A 152 7.88 2.04 11.63
C LEU A 152 8.01 3.48 12.16
N ILE A 153 8.21 4.46 11.29
CA ILE A 153 8.21 5.87 11.69
C ILE A 153 6.85 6.23 12.30
N THR A 154 5.74 5.83 11.66
CA THR A 154 4.39 6.10 12.20
C THR A 154 4.17 5.46 13.56
N LEU A 155 4.63 4.23 13.75
CA LEU A 155 4.58 3.55 15.04
C LEU A 155 5.33 4.33 16.11
N VAL A 156 6.59 4.71 15.86
CA VAL A 156 7.38 5.52 16.80
C VAL A 156 6.70 6.85 17.12
N LEU A 157 6.12 7.53 16.12
CA LEU A 157 5.39 8.77 16.33
C LEU A 157 4.12 8.58 17.17
N SER A 158 3.40 7.47 16.99
CA SER A 158 2.21 7.16 17.76
C SER A 158 2.50 6.86 19.24
N LEU A 159 3.65 6.27 19.53
CA LEU A 159 4.09 6.01 20.90
C LEU A 159 4.58 7.27 21.60
N LYS A 160 5.19 8.20 20.85
CA LYS A 160 5.80 9.41 21.40
C LYS A 160 4.84 10.60 21.52
N TYR A 161 3.87 10.71 20.62
CA TYR A 161 3.02 11.90 20.53
C TYR A 161 1.54 11.54 20.74
N PRO A 162 0.80 12.30 21.55
CA PRO A 162 -0.61 12.07 21.75
C PRO A 162 -1.42 12.42 20.49
N LEU A 163 -2.66 11.96 20.44
CA LEU A 163 -3.63 12.44 19.46
C LEU A 163 -3.87 13.94 19.66
N ARG A 164 -3.99 14.66 18.56
CA ARG A 164 -4.27 16.10 18.55
C ARG A 164 -5.69 16.31 19.04
N GLN A 165 -5.84 16.93 20.22
CA GLN A 165 -7.15 17.34 20.72
C GLN A 165 -7.76 18.36 19.75
N SER A 166 -8.97 18.06 19.31
CA SER A 166 -9.78 18.98 18.52
C SER A 166 -10.33 20.04 19.48
N ASN A 167 -9.68 21.21 19.58
CA ASN A 167 -10.29 22.41 20.16
C ASN A 167 -11.46 22.87 19.28
N ARG A 168 -12.55 22.11 19.28
CA ARG A 168 -13.85 22.55 18.78
C ARG A 168 -14.61 23.05 20.00
N TYR A 169 -15.02 24.32 19.91
CA TYR A 169 -15.81 25.07 20.88
C TYR A 169 -15.05 25.75 22.03
N LYS A 170 -14.16 26.71 21.69
CA LYS A 170 -14.13 27.97 22.48
C LYS A 170 -15.31 28.83 22.02
N VAL A 171 -16.52 28.54 22.51
CA VAL A 171 -17.65 29.46 22.32
C VAL A 171 -17.40 30.64 23.26
N LYS A 172 -16.96 31.77 22.72
CA LYS A 172 -17.01 33.05 23.43
C LYS A 172 -18.49 33.47 23.49
N LEU A 173 -19.20 33.10 24.55
CA LEU A 173 -20.48 33.75 24.85
C LEU A 173 -20.18 35.13 25.42
N ARG A 174 -20.56 36.19 24.69
CA ARG A 174 -20.61 37.54 25.23
C ARG A 174 -21.78 37.61 26.20
N LYS A 175 -21.51 37.65 27.50
CA LYS A 175 -22.47 38.13 28.51
C LYS A 175 -21.96 39.50 28.97
N ASN A 176 -22.73 40.55 28.69
CA ASN A 176 -22.51 41.92 29.19
C ASN A 176 -21.17 42.61 28.85
N GLY A 177 -20.55 42.28 27.70
CA GLY A 177 -19.40 43.06 27.19
C GLY A 177 -18.04 42.69 27.77
N GLU A 178 -17.96 41.81 28.77
CA GLU A 178 -16.69 41.30 29.30
C GLU A 178 -16.31 39.96 28.67
N VAL A 179 -15.01 39.80 28.39
CA VAL A 179 -14.43 38.56 27.87
C VAL A 179 -13.99 37.71 29.05
N VAL A 180 -14.81 36.72 29.44
CA VAL A 180 -14.42 35.74 30.46
C VAL A 180 -13.74 34.56 29.77
N ASP A 181 -12.47 34.29 30.10
CA ASP A 181 -11.79 33.06 29.70
C ASP A 181 -12.19 31.95 30.69
N LEU A 182 -12.91 30.93 30.20
CA LEU A 182 -13.35 29.79 31.02
C LEU A 182 -12.21 28.80 31.31
N SER A 183 -10.95 29.16 31.03
CA SER A 183 -9.78 28.33 31.31
C SER A 183 -9.51 28.10 32.81
N GLU A 184 -10.14 28.88 33.69
CA GLU A 184 -9.93 28.81 35.15
C GLU A 184 -11.14 28.29 35.94
N GLY A 185 -12.02 27.52 35.30
CA GLY A 185 -13.11 26.81 35.98
C GLY A 185 -12.66 25.52 36.64
N GLY A 186 -11.64 25.57 37.50
CA GLY A 186 -11.36 24.47 38.43
C GLY A 186 -12.55 24.36 39.38
N ILE A 187 -13.18 23.18 39.42
CA ILE A 187 -14.21 22.86 40.40
C ILE A 187 -13.54 22.91 41.79
N GLN A 188 -13.65 24.05 42.47
CA GLN A 188 -13.49 24.09 43.92
C GLN A 188 -14.86 23.76 44.53
N THR A 189 -15.02 22.49 44.91
CA THR A 189 -15.96 22.13 45.95
C THR A 189 -15.37 22.61 47.27
N GLU A 190 -15.87 23.71 47.82
CA GLU A 190 -15.73 23.98 49.25
C GLU A 190 -17.10 24.15 49.90
N ASN A 191 -17.20 23.48 51.03
CA ASN A 191 -18.35 23.36 51.90
C ASN A 191 -18.72 24.71 52.53
N ILE A 192 -20.02 25.00 52.62
CA ILE A 192 -20.85 25.27 53.83
C ILE A 192 -22.17 25.86 53.36
#